data_AF-A0AAW5TIU5-F1
#
_entry.id   AF-A0AAW5TIU5-F1
#
_cell.length_a   1.000
_cell.length_b   1.000
_cell.length_c   1.000
_cell.angle_alpha   90.00
_cell.angle_beta   90.00
_cell.angle_gamma   90.00
#
_symmetry.space_group_name_H-M   'P 1'
#
loop_
_entity.id
_entity.type
_entity.pdbx_description
1 polymer ?
#
loop_
_entity_poly.entity_id
_entity_poly.type
_entity_poly.pdbx_seq_one_letter_code
_entity_poly.pdbx_strand_id
1 'polypeptide(L)'
;MVLTEQKRKYMEKLSDENGIISALAFDQRGALKRLMAQYQEAEPTVAQMEELKVLVAEELTPYASSMLLDPEYGLPATKALDKNAGLLLAYEKTGYDTSSTKRLPDCLDVWSAKRIKEQGADAVKFLLYYDVDSSEELNQQKQAYIERVGSECVAEDIPFFLEILAYDETIADASSAEYAKVKPRKVIEAMKVFSDSRFNIDVLKVEVPVNVKYVEGFGDGEVVHTKEEAAAFFKEQDEATKLPYIYLSAGVSAKLFQETLVFAHESGANFNGVLCGRATWAGSVKDYIEQGEEAARQWLRTTGFKNIDELNQVLKQTATSWKERV
;
A
#
# COMPACT_ATOMS: atom_id res chain seq x y z
N MET A 1 -11.87 -1.02 -18.27
CA MET A 1 -10.79 -2.02 -18.38
C MET A 1 -11.44 -3.36 -18.66
N VAL A 2 -10.80 -4.29 -19.38
CA VAL A 2 -11.31 -5.67 -19.49
C VAL A 2 -10.21 -6.59 -18.98
N LEU A 3 -10.44 -7.21 -17.82
CA LEU A 3 -9.52 -8.22 -17.28
C LEU A 3 -9.57 -9.49 -18.14
N THR A 4 -8.42 -10.12 -18.36
CA THR A 4 -8.37 -11.50 -18.83
C THR A 4 -9.02 -12.43 -17.79
N GLU A 5 -9.41 -13.64 -18.21
CA GLU A 5 -9.96 -14.63 -17.28
C GLU A 5 -8.98 -14.94 -16.15
N GLN A 6 -7.69 -15.02 -16.46
CA GLN A 6 -6.66 -15.32 -15.47
C GLN A 6 -6.44 -14.17 -14.48
N LYS A 7 -6.31 -12.92 -14.97
CA LYS A 7 -6.21 -11.76 -14.07
C LYS A 7 -7.45 -11.63 -13.19
N ARG A 8 -8.65 -11.94 -13.71
CA ARG A 8 -9.89 -11.97 -12.92
C ARG A 8 -9.81 -13.00 -11.78
N LYS A 9 -9.36 -14.24 -12.05
CA LYS A 9 -9.17 -15.28 -11.02
C LYS A 9 -8.18 -14.84 -9.95
N TYR A 10 -7.08 -14.20 -10.33
CA TYR A 10 -6.11 -13.68 -9.39
C TYR A 10 -6.70 -12.54 -8.54
N MET A 11 -7.41 -11.58 -9.15
CA MET A 11 -8.12 -10.53 -8.42
C MET A 11 -9.14 -11.08 -7.43
N GLU A 12 -9.85 -12.17 -7.77
CA GLU A 12 -10.78 -12.85 -6.87
C GLU A 12 -10.07 -13.48 -5.66
N LYS A 13 -8.88 -14.06 -5.83
CA LYS A 13 -8.08 -14.57 -4.71
C LYS A 13 -7.51 -13.47 -3.81
N LEU A 14 -7.29 -12.28 -4.36
CA LEU A 14 -6.73 -11.14 -3.64
C LEU A 14 -7.78 -10.36 -2.84
N SER A 15 -9.04 -10.76 -2.94
CA SER A 15 -10.20 -10.03 -2.39
C SER A 15 -11.05 -10.95 -1.54
N ASP A 16 -11.88 -10.36 -0.68
CA ASP A 16 -12.91 -11.10 0.04
C ASP A 16 -14.05 -11.56 -0.88
N GLU A 17 -15.03 -12.28 -0.32
CA GLU A 17 -16.18 -12.78 -1.07
C GLU A 17 -17.05 -11.68 -1.72
N ASN A 18 -16.97 -10.44 -1.23
CA ASN A 18 -17.68 -9.28 -1.75
C ASN A 18 -16.86 -8.53 -2.81
N GLY A 19 -15.64 -8.96 -3.09
CA GLY A 19 -14.72 -8.27 -4.00
C GLY A 19 -14.12 -7.00 -3.40
N ILE A 20 -13.99 -6.94 -2.07
CA ILE A 20 -13.23 -5.88 -1.38
C ILE A 20 -11.81 -6.40 -1.14
N ILE A 21 -10.80 -5.60 -1.48
CA ILE A 21 -9.40 -5.93 -1.23
C ILE A 21 -9.07 -5.54 0.22
N SER A 22 -9.28 -6.45 1.16
CA SER A 22 -8.94 -6.32 2.58
C SER A 22 -7.54 -6.85 2.89
N ALA A 23 -6.52 -6.27 2.23
CA ALA A 23 -5.17 -6.85 2.19
C ALA A 23 -4.24 -6.31 3.29
N LEU A 24 -3.36 -7.19 3.79
CA LEU A 24 -2.33 -6.89 4.78
C LEU A 24 -1.00 -6.52 4.09
N ALA A 25 -0.41 -5.38 4.46
CA ALA A 25 0.89 -4.96 3.92
C ALA A 25 2.04 -5.32 4.86
N PHE A 26 3.00 -6.12 4.41
CA PHE A 26 4.25 -6.32 5.12
C PHE A 26 5.49 -6.48 4.21
N ASP A 27 5.59 -5.71 3.14
CA ASP A 27 6.77 -5.61 2.25
C ASP A 27 7.84 -4.61 2.75
N GLN A 28 7.64 -4.06 3.95
CA GLN A 28 8.61 -3.13 4.53
C GLN A 28 9.95 -3.83 4.79
N ARG A 29 10.99 -3.25 4.20
CA ARG A 29 12.41 -3.64 4.34
C ARG A 29 13.15 -2.61 5.19
N GLY A 30 13.67 -1.54 4.57
CA GLY A 30 14.39 -0.48 5.29
C GLY A 30 13.55 0.21 6.38
N ALA A 31 12.23 0.35 6.18
CA ALA A 31 11.33 0.89 7.19
C ALA A 31 11.16 -0.05 8.40
N LEU A 32 11.14 -1.37 8.18
CA LEU A 32 11.10 -2.35 9.26
C LEU A 32 12.42 -2.36 10.04
N LYS A 33 13.56 -2.34 9.35
CA LYS A 33 14.89 -2.21 9.98
C LYS A 33 14.96 -0.99 10.91
N ARG A 34 14.51 0.18 10.44
CA ARG A 34 14.48 1.40 11.27
C ARG A 34 13.55 1.29 12.47
N LEU A 35 12.46 0.54 12.35
CA LEU A 35 11.52 0.35 13.46
C LEU A 35 12.10 -0.62 14.51
N MET A 36 12.70 -1.73 14.09
CA MET A 36 13.37 -2.67 14.99
C MET A 36 14.56 -2.04 15.73
N ALA A 37 15.36 -1.22 15.02
CA ALA A 37 16.51 -0.52 15.60
C ALA A 37 16.15 0.48 16.71
N GLN A 38 14.88 0.79 16.94
CA GLN A 38 14.45 1.60 18.09
C GLN A 38 14.46 0.82 19.41
N TYR A 39 14.50 -0.52 19.33
CA TYR A 39 14.33 -1.41 20.49
C TYR A 39 15.55 -2.33 20.72
N GLN A 40 16.60 -2.22 19.90
CA GLN A 40 17.86 -2.94 20.06
C GLN A 40 19.06 -2.10 19.58
N GLU A 41 20.23 -2.31 20.19
CA GLU A 41 21.46 -1.64 19.78
C GLU A 41 22.10 -2.27 18.53
N ALA A 42 21.99 -3.59 18.38
CA ALA A 42 22.54 -4.31 17.24
C ALA A 42 21.72 -4.05 15.97
N GLU A 43 22.36 -4.15 14.79
CA GLU A 43 21.64 -4.07 13.52
C GLU A 43 20.63 -5.23 13.40
N PRO A 44 19.37 -4.96 13.01
CA PRO A 44 18.38 -6.01 12.77
C PRO A 44 18.87 -7.03 11.74
N THR A 45 18.91 -8.30 12.17
CA THR A 45 19.40 -9.40 11.33
C THR A 45 18.36 -9.84 10.30
N VAL A 46 18.82 -10.53 9.24
CA VAL A 46 17.93 -11.14 8.24
C VAL A 46 16.94 -12.09 8.89
N ALA A 47 17.43 -13.00 9.76
CA ALA A 47 16.59 -13.98 10.45
C ALA A 47 15.49 -13.30 11.29
N GLN A 48 15.80 -12.21 11.99
CA GLN A 48 14.80 -11.48 12.77
C GLN A 48 13.69 -10.87 11.90
N MET A 49 14.05 -10.32 10.73
CA MET A 49 13.06 -9.76 9.80
C MET A 49 12.19 -10.85 9.16
N GLU A 50 12.79 -11.98 8.79
CA GLU A 50 12.08 -13.14 8.25
C GLU A 50 11.11 -13.73 9.28
N GLU A 51 11.59 -13.99 10.50
CA GLU A 51 10.79 -14.56 11.59
C GLU A 51 9.59 -13.67 11.89
N LEU A 52 9.78 -12.37 12.08
CA LEU A 52 8.68 -11.46 12.35
C LEU A 52 7.63 -11.43 11.22
N LYS A 53 8.05 -11.52 9.94
CA LYS A 53 7.12 -11.63 8.81
C LYS A 53 6.34 -12.93 8.84
N VAL A 54 6.97 -14.04 9.22
CA VAL A 54 6.29 -15.34 9.43
C VAL A 54 5.25 -15.23 10.54
N LEU A 55 5.59 -14.65 11.69
CA LEU A 55 4.63 -14.48 12.80
C LEU A 55 3.40 -13.67 12.38
N VAL A 56 3.61 -12.55 11.69
CA VAL A 56 2.51 -11.72 11.20
C VAL A 56 1.66 -12.46 10.16
N ALA A 57 2.29 -13.22 9.26
CA ALA A 57 1.59 -14.04 8.29
C ALA A 57 0.68 -15.08 8.99
N GLU A 58 1.25 -15.89 9.89
CA GLU A 58 0.52 -16.96 10.58
C GLU A 58 -0.65 -16.44 11.41
N GLU A 59 -0.44 -15.35 12.16
CA GLU A 59 -1.43 -14.89 13.14
C GLU A 59 -2.49 -13.96 12.55
N LEU A 60 -2.21 -13.25 11.44
CA LEU A 60 -3.13 -12.22 10.91
C LEU A 60 -3.72 -12.50 9.53
N THR A 61 -3.12 -13.37 8.71
CA THR A 61 -3.69 -13.70 7.39
C THR A 61 -5.03 -14.44 7.43
N PRO A 62 -5.44 -15.16 8.50
CA PRO A 62 -6.81 -15.68 8.61
C PRO A 62 -7.89 -14.59 8.58
N TYR A 63 -7.51 -13.33 8.77
CA TYR A 63 -8.41 -12.17 8.80
C TYR A 63 -8.18 -11.20 7.63
N ALA A 64 -7.32 -11.54 6.67
CA ALA A 64 -7.05 -10.72 5.49
C ALA A 64 -7.37 -11.51 4.21
N SER A 65 -7.86 -10.83 3.18
CA SER A 65 -8.08 -11.47 1.87
C SER A 65 -6.77 -11.81 1.17
N SER A 66 -5.71 -11.05 1.42
CA SER A 66 -4.38 -11.29 0.86
C SER A 66 -3.30 -10.60 1.68
N MET A 67 -2.04 -10.97 1.42
CA MET A 67 -0.88 -10.35 2.02
C MET A 67 0.15 -9.93 0.97
N LEU A 68 0.68 -8.71 1.11
CA LEU A 68 1.81 -8.21 0.34
C LEU A 68 3.10 -8.42 1.12
N LEU A 69 4.06 -9.10 0.50
CA LEU A 69 5.40 -9.37 1.03
C LEU A 69 6.50 -8.90 0.09
N ASP A 70 7.72 -8.76 0.59
CA ASP A 70 8.91 -8.54 -0.24
C ASP A 70 9.65 -9.85 -0.51
N PRO A 71 10.27 -10.03 -1.70
CA PRO A 71 11.02 -11.24 -2.01
C PRO A 71 12.37 -11.39 -1.29
N GLU A 72 12.85 -10.37 -0.57
CA GLU A 72 14.15 -10.40 0.11
C GLU A 72 14.06 -11.09 1.48
N TYR A 73 13.01 -10.81 2.25
CA TYR A 73 12.80 -11.34 3.60
C TYR A 73 11.42 -12.00 3.79
N GLY A 74 10.51 -11.87 2.83
CA GLY A 74 9.13 -12.35 2.94
C GLY A 74 8.90 -13.76 2.40
N LEU A 75 9.83 -14.36 1.65
CA LEU A 75 9.62 -15.68 1.04
C LEU A 75 9.30 -16.79 2.07
N PRO A 76 9.94 -16.85 3.26
CA PRO A 76 9.52 -17.80 4.30
C PRO A 76 8.06 -17.61 4.73
N ALA A 77 7.63 -16.35 4.89
CA ALA A 77 6.26 -16.01 5.31
C ALA A 77 5.19 -16.39 4.28
N THR A 78 5.53 -16.47 2.98
CA THR A 78 4.60 -16.96 1.94
C THR A 78 4.10 -18.39 2.21
N LYS A 79 4.90 -19.21 2.90
CA LYS A 79 4.56 -20.59 3.24
C LYS A 79 3.68 -20.71 4.48
N ALA A 80 3.49 -19.60 5.20
CA ALA A 80 2.79 -19.52 6.47
C ALA A 80 1.47 -18.74 6.36
N LEU A 81 1.10 -18.31 5.14
CA LEU A 81 -0.18 -17.67 4.86
C LEU A 81 -1.33 -18.64 5.13
N ASP A 82 -2.46 -18.12 5.61
CA ASP A 82 -3.73 -18.83 5.59
C ASP A 82 -4.05 -19.30 4.17
N LYS A 83 -4.59 -20.51 4.04
CA LYS A 83 -4.91 -21.13 2.75
C LYS A 83 -5.87 -20.32 1.88
N ASN A 84 -6.63 -19.40 2.46
CA ASN A 84 -7.59 -18.55 1.76
C ASN A 84 -7.02 -17.15 1.45
N ALA A 85 -5.84 -16.80 1.97
CA ALA A 85 -5.21 -15.52 1.71
C ALA A 85 -4.39 -15.56 0.41
N GLY A 86 -4.69 -14.66 -0.52
CA GLY A 86 -3.88 -14.46 -1.73
C GLY A 86 -2.53 -13.82 -1.44
N LEU A 87 -1.62 -13.82 -2.43
CA LEU A 87 -0.27 -13.29 -2.29
C LEU A 87 0.04 -12.18 -3.31
N LEU A 88 0.56 -11.04 -2.84
CA LEU A 88 1.24 -10.06 -3.67
C LEU A 88 2.74 -10.04 -3.32
N LEU A 89 3.59 -9.84 -4.33
CA LEU A 89 5.02 -9.61 -4.10
C LEU A 89 5.47 -8.26 -4.64
N ALA A 90 6.23 -7.52 -3.82
CA ALA A 90 6.86 -6.27 -4.21
C ALA A 90 8.02 -6.51 -5.20
N TYR A 91 8.13 -5.65 -6.20
CA TYR A 91 9.11 -5.79 -7.28
C TYR A 91 10.15 -4.66 -7.29
N GLU A 92 9.89 -3.54 -6.63
CA GLU A 92 10.84 -2.42 -6.53
C GLU A 92 11.95 -2.66 -5.50
N LYS A 93 13.11 -2.01 -5.68
CA LYS A 93 14.10 -1.82 -4.61
C LYS A 93 13.55 -0.90 -3.52
N THR A 94 13.93 -1.14 -2.27
CA THR A 94 13.46 -0.32 -1.13
C THR A 94 14.15 1.04 -1.08
N GLY A 95 13.38 2.09 -0.80
CA GLY A 95 13.90 3.43 -0.59
C GLY A 95 14.21 4.18 -1.89
N TYR A 96 15.06 5.19 -1.78
CA TYR A 96 15.52 6.02 -2.88
C TYR A 96 16.87 6.65 -2.50
N ASP A 97 17.64 7.07 -3.50
CA ASP A 97 18.87 7.83 -3.30
C ASP A 97 18.54 9.21 -2.68
N THR A 98 19.01 9.45 -1.46
CA THR A 98 18.78 10.72 -0.74
C THR A 98 19.71 11.84 -1.18
N SER A 99 20.70 11.57 -2.03
CA SER A 99 21.55 12.59 -2.65
C SER A 99 20.87 13.28 -3.85
N SER A 100 19.71 12.78 -4.27
CA SER A 100 18.92 13.29 -5.39
C SER A 100 17.44 13.40 -5.06
N THR A 101 16.74 14.35 -5.69
CA THR A 101 15.28 14.49 -5.62
C THR A 101 14.54 13.60 -6.63
N LYS A 102 15.26 12.94 -7.54
CA LYS A 102 14.67 12.27 -8.71
C LYS A 102 13.83 11.04 -8.37
N ARG A 103 14.21 10.30 -7.32
CA ARG A 103 13.57 9.05 -6.85
C ARG A 103 13.20 8.11 -8.02
N LEU A 104 14.18 7.82 -8.88
CA LEU A 104 13.97 6.97 -10.04
C LEU A 104 13.59 5.53 -9.62
N PRO A 105 12.62 4.90 -10.32
CA PRO A 105 12.24 3.53 -10.05
C PRO A 105 13.36 2.56 -10.46
N ASP A 106 13.50 1.48 -9.69
CA ASP A 106 14.43 0.39 -9.99
C ASP A 106 13.85 -0.94 -9.48
N CYS A 107 13.88 -1.97 -10.31
CA CYS A 107 13.42 -3.32 -9.96
C CYS A 107 14.49 -4.04 -9.13
N LEU A 108 14.09 -5.03 -8.36
CA LEU A 108 15.04 -5.95 -7.73
C LEU A 108 15.87 -6.68 -8.81
N ASP A 109 17.20 -6.65 -8.68
CA ASP A 109 18.15 -7.01 -9.75
C ASP A 109 17.98 -8.43 -10.31
N VAL A 110 17.50 -9.35 -9.46
CA VAL A 110 17.36 -10.78 -9.79
C VAL A 110 15.90 -11.22 -9.92
N TRP A 111 14.97 -10.27 -10.06
CA TRP A 111 13.54 -10.56 -10.19
C TRP A 111 12.98 -10.10 -11.54
N SER A 112 11.87 -10.72 -11.92
CA SER A 112 11.03 -10.36 -13.06
C SER A 112 9.57 -10.65 -12.70
N ALA A 113 8.59 -10.13 -13.44
CA ALA A 113 7.19 -10.50 -13.24
C ALA A 113 7.00 -12.03 -13.32
N LYS A 114 7.74 -12.70 -14.23
CA LYS A 114 7.75 -14.17 -14.36
C LYS A 114 8.21 -14.84 -13.07
N ARG A 115 9.35 -14.41 -12.52
CA ARG A 115 9.89 -14.98 -11.26
C ARG A 115 8.97 -14.72 -10.08
N ILE A 116 8.31 -13.56 -10.02
CA ILE A 116 7.28 -13.27 -9.02
C ILE A 116 6.13 -14.27 -9.12
N LYS A 117 5.60 -14.49 -10.33
CA LYS A 117 4.54 -15.48 -10.58
C LYS A 117 4.98 -16.90 -10.22
N GLU A 118 6.23 -17.29 -10.54
CA GLU A 118 6.80 -18.60 -10.21
C GLU A 118 6.94 -18.86 -8.69
N GLN A 119 6.97 -17.80 -7.86
CA GLN A 119 6.87 -17.93 -6.39
C GLN A 119 5.44 -18.08 -5.88
N GLY A 120 4.45 -18.16 -6.78
CA GLY A 120 3.04 -18.34 -6.41
C GLY A 120 2.31 -17.03 -6.12
N ALA A 121 2.88 -15.87 -6.45
CA ALA A 121 2.17 -14.60 -6.32
C ALA A 121 0.95 -14.53 -7.26
N ASP A 122 -0.13 -13.99 -6.74
CA ASP A 122 -1.34 -13.66 -7.49
C ASP A 122 -1.29 -12.21 -8.01
N ALA A 123 -0.34 -11.37 -7.57
CA ALA A 123 -0.10 -10.04 -8.13
C ALA A 123 1.37 -9.63 -8.08
N VAL A 124 1.77 -8.81 -9.06
CA VAL A 124 2.99 -8.00 -9.00
C VAL A 124 2.63 -6.64 -8.42
N LYS A 125 3.34 -6.22 -7.36
CA LYS A 125 3.25 -4.87 -6.83
C LYS A 125 4.53 -4.10 -7.17
N PHE A 126 4.41 -2.84 -7.58
CA PHE A 126 5.55 -1.94 -7.76
C PHE A 126 5.26 -0.59 -7.12
N LEU A 127 6.20 -0.04 -6.34
CA LEU A 127 6.10 1.32 -5.81
C LEU A 127 6.84 2.33 -6.70
N LEU A 128 6.14 3.40 -7.06
CA LEU A 128 6.67 4.56 -7.76
C LEU A 128 6.54 5.82 -6.89
N TYR A 129 7.65 6.56 -6.74
CA TYR A 129 7.62 7.93 -6.27
C TYR A 129 7.38 8.88 -7.45
N TYR A 130 6.31 9.66 -7.39
CA TYR A 130 5.93 10.52 -8.51
C TYR A 130 5.63 11.95 -8.04
N ASP A 131 6.30 12.91 -8.68
CA ASP A 131 5.96 14.33 -8.58
C ASP A 131 5.47 14.75 -9.96
N VAL A 132 4.21 15.16 -10.04
CA VAL A 132 3.56 15.56 -11.29
C VAL A 132 4.17 16.85 -11.87
N ASP A 133 4.91 17.62 -11.07
CA ASP A 133 5.57 18.86 -11.51
C ASP A 133 7.07 18.68 -11.79
N SER A 134 7.62 17.47 -11.61
CA SER A 134 8.97 17.15 -12.07
C SER A 134 9.12 17.44 -13.56
N SER A 135 10.36 17.73 -13.98
CA SER A 135 10.68 17.94 -15.40
C SER A 135 10.14 16.82 -16.29
N GLU A 136 9.70 17.18 -17.50
CA GLU A 136 9.15 16.21 -18.46
C GLU A 136 10.13 15.07 -18.74
N GLU A 137 11.42 15.35 -18.88
CA GLU A 137 12.48 14.34 -19.09
C GLU A 137 12.51 13.30 -17.95
N LEU A 138 12.47 13.75 -16.70
CA LEU A 138 12.45 12.87 -15.53
C LEU A 138 11.18 12.02 -15.50
N ASN A 139 10.01 12.64 -15.73
CA ASN A 139 8.75 11.94 -15.69
C ASN A 139 8.57 10.97 -16.87
N GLN A 140 9.09 11.28 -18.05
CA GLN A 140 9.14 10.34 -19.19
C GLN A 140 9.97 9.10 -18.85
N GLN A 141 11.09 9.24 -18.13
CA GLN A 141 11.86 8.08 -17.66
C GLN A 141 11.05 7.19 -16.72
N LYS A 142 10.30 7.79 -15.78
CA LYS A 142 9.42 7.05 -14.85
C LYS A 142 8.28 6.36 -15.59
N GLN A 143 7.60 7.06 -16.50
CA GLN A 143 6.50 6.52 -17.31
C GLN A 143 6.96 5.35 -18.18
N ALA A 144 8.07 5.50 -18.91
CA ALA A 144 8.65 4.43 -19.72
C ALA A 144 9.06 3.21 -18.88
N TYR A 145 9.41 3.41 -17.61
CA TYR A 145 9.69 2.30 -16.70
C TYR A 145 8.42 1.53 -16.34
N ILE A 146 7.33 2.24 -16.01
CA ILE A 146 6.04 1.62 -15.69
C ILE A 146 5.43 0.90 -16.90
N GLU A 147 5.60 1.42 -18.12
CA GLU A 147 5.20 0.73 -19.36
C GLU A 147 5.83 -0.66 -19.48
N ARG A 148 7.11 -0.79 -19.10
CA ARG A 148 7.83 -2.08 -19.13
C ARG A 148 7.25 -3.05 -18.11
N VAL A 149 7.08 -2.62 -16.86
CA VAL A 149 6.50 -3.45 -15.80
C VAL A 149 5.07 -3.88 -16.15
N GLY A 150 4.25 -2.95 -16.65
CA GLY A 150 2.90 -3.26 -17.12
C GLY A 150 2.90 -4.28 -18.26
N SER A 151 3.80 -4.12 -19.23
CA SER A 151 3.95 -5.07 -20.35
C SER A 151 4.42 -6.46 -19.89
N GLU A 152 5.32 -6.54 -18.91
CA GLU A 152 5.69 -7.80 -18.27
C GLU A 152 4.46 -8.48 -17.64
N CYS A 153 3.64 -7.73 -16.90
CA CYS A 153 2.46 -8.26 -16.24
C CYS A 153 1.36 -8.71 -17.22
N VAL A 154 1.25 -8.05 -18.38
CA VAL A 154 0.41 -8.52 -19.50
C VAL A 154 0.94 -9.84 -20.05
N ALA A 155 2.24 -9.94 -20.33
CA ALA A 155 2.85 -11.14 -20.90
C ALA A 155 2.74 -12.36 -19.96
N GLU A 156 2.88 -12.12 -18.65
CA GLU A 156 2.75 -13.14 -17.62
C GLU A 156 1.31 -13.35 -17.14
N ASP A 157 0.34 -12.61 -17.68
CA ASP A 157 -1.09 -12.70 -17.35
C ASP A 157 -1.36 -12.66 -15.83
N ILE A 158 -0.69 -11.72 -15.15
CA ILE A 158 -0.73 -11.50 -13.71
C ILE A 158 -1.14 -10.04 -13.42
N PRO A 159 -2.03 -9.79 -12.44
CA PRO A 159 -2.41 -8.42 -12.06
C PRO A 159 -1.21 -7.55 -11.67
N PHE A 160 -1.24 -6.31 -12.15
CA PHE A 160 -0.28 -5.27 -11.82
C PHE A 160 -0.89 -4.25 -10.86
N PHE A 161 -0.37 -4.22 -9.65
CA PHE A 161 -0.67 -3.23 -8.61
C PHE A 161 0.40 -2.15 -8.62
N LEU A 162 0.06 -0.94 -9.07
CA LEU A 162 0.96 0.21 -8.97
C LEU A 162 0.67 0.97 -7.67
N GLU A 163 1.65 1.02 -6.78
CA GLU A 163 1.65 1.94 -5.65
C GLU A 163 2.26 3.28 -6.06
N ILE A 164 1.54 4.37 -5.80
CA ILE A 164 2.03 5.73 -6.05
C ILE A 164 2.18 6.44 -4.71
N LEU A 165 3.40 6.88 -4.41
CA LEU A 165 3.66 7.84 -3.34
C LEU A 165 3.97 9.19 -3.98
N ALA A 166 3.08 10.14 -3.75
CA ALA A 166 3.27 11.49 -4.22
C ALA A 166 4.37 12.18 -3.40
N TYR A 167 5.15 13.04 -4.04
CA TYR A 167 6.06 13.94 -3.34
C TYR A 167 6.21 15.25 -4.12
N ASP A 168 6.99 16.17 -3.55
CA ASP A 168 7.42 17.39 -4.21
C ASP A 168 8.95 17.47 -4.16
N GLU A 169 9.60 17.78 -5.28
CA GLU A 169 11.07 17.90 -5.33
C GLU A 169 11.61 19.05 -4.46
N THR A 170 10.77 20.04 -4.15
CA THR A 170 11.14 21.25 -3.40
C THR A 170 10.67 21.23 -1.95
N ILE A 171 9.71 20.38 -1.58
CA ILE A 171 9.21 20.24 -0.20
C ILE A 171 9.74 18.94 0.42
N ALA A 172 10.73 19.07 1.29
CA ALA A 172 11.41 17.92 1.90
C ALA A 172 10.53 17.11 2.87
N ASP A 173 9.71 17.80 3.67
CA ASP A 173 8.84 17.17 4.67
C ASP A 173 7.42 16.95 4.13
N ALA A 174 7.15 15.72 3.72
CA ALA A 174 5.83 15.28 3.25
C ALA A 174 4.76 15.27 4.36
N SER A 175 5.13 15.49 5.62
CA SER A 175 4.19 15.63 6.74
C SER A 175 3.86 17.07 7.09
N SER A 176 4.49 18.05 6.45
CA SER A 176 4.32 19.48 6.73
C SER A 176 2.98 20.04 6.25
N ALA A 177 2.57 21.17 6.84
CA ALA A 177 1.41 21.94 6.40
C ALA A 177 1.59 22.49 4.96
N GLU A 178 2.84 22.76 4.56
CA GLU A 178 3.18 23.18 3.19
C GLU A 178 2.86 22.07 2.19
N TYR A 179 3.32 20.84 2.44
CA TYR A 179 2.98 19.71 1.58
C TYR A 179 1.48 19.39 1.61
N ALA A 180 0.82 19.54 2.77
CA ALA A 180 -0.62 19.29 2.90
C ALA A 180 -1.47 20.15 1.96
N LYS A 181 -1.01 21.36 1.58
CA LYS A 181 -1.69 22.24 0.61
C LYS A 181 -1.64 21.68 -0.81
N VAL A 182 -0.54 21.05 -1.21
CA VAL A 182 -0.33 20.57 -2.58
C VAL A 182 -0.67 19.09 -2.76
N LYS A 183 -0.72 18.31 -1.67
CA LYS A 183 -0.98 16.87 -1.69
C LYS A 183 -2.19 16.45 -2.53
N PRO A 184 -3.37 17.12 -2.46
CA PRO A 184 -4.53 16.70 -3.24
C PRO A 184 -4.23 16.65 -4.73
N ARG A 185 -3.68 17.75 -5.28
CA ARG A 185 -3.32 17.80 -6.70
C ARG A 185 -2.26 16.76 -7.06
N LYS A 186 -1.21 16.61 -6.23
CA LYS A 186 -0.13 15.65 -6.52
C LYS A 186 -0.66 14.22 -6.64
N VAL A 187 -1.53 13.79 -5.71
CA VAL A 187 -2.11 12.44 -5.71
C VAL A 187 -3.09 12.27 -6.87
N ILE A 188 -4.03 13.21 -7.05
CA ILE A 188 -5.10 13.13 -8.04
C ILE A 188 -4.54 13.15 -9.47
N GLU A 189 -3.61 14.06 -9.78
CA GLU A 189 -3.02 14.15 -11.11
C GLU A 189 -2.12 12.93 -11.42
N ALA A 190 -1.42 12.37 -10.43
CA ALA A 190 -0.67 11.14 -10.63
C ALA A 190 -1.60 9.97 -10.97
N MET A 191 -2.76 9.86 -10.32
CA MET A 191 -3.78 8.87 -10.68
C MET A 191 -4.25 9.06 -12.13
N LYS A 192 -4.57 10.29 -12.55
CA LYS A 192 -4.99 10.58 -13.94
C LYS A 192 -3.94 10.12 -14.96
N VAL A 193 -2.66 10.37 -14.71
CA VAL A 193 -1.55 9.92 -15.58
C VAL A 193 -1.54 8.41 -15.68
N PHE A 194 -1.45 7.71 -14.54
CA PHE A 194 -1.21 6.27 -14.54
C PHE A 194 -2.48 5.44 -14.84
N SER A 195 -3.66 6.05 -14.88
CA SER A 195 -4.87 5.40 -15.38
C SER A 195 -4.93 5.26 -16.90
N ASP A 196 -3.98 5.81 -17.66
CA ASP A 196 -3.87 5.55 -19.09
C ASP A 196 -3.58 4.07 -19.39
N SER A 197 -4.31 3.51 -20.35
CA SER A 197 -4.21 2.10 -20.75
C SER A 197 -2.81 1.65 -21.15
N ARG A 198 -1.92 2.56 -21.59
CA ARG A 198 -0.53 2.23 -21.96
C ARG A 198 0.28 1.65 -20.80
N PHE A 199 -0.09 1.96 -19.56
CA PHE A 199 0.61 1.49 -18.36
C PHE A 199 0.16 0.10 -17.91
N ASN A 200 -0.93 -0.44 -18.46
CA ASN A 200 -1.46 -1.78 -18.16
C ASN A 200 -1.63 -2.07 -16.65
N ILE A 201 -2.04 -1.08 -15.89
CA ILE A 201 -2.29 -1.19 -14.45
C ILE A 201 -3.67 -1.79 -14.21
N ASP A 202 -3.76 -2.77 -13.31
CA ASP A 202 -5.03 -3.38 -12.92
C ASP A 202 -5.59 -2.77 -11.63
N VAL A 203 -4.73 -2.36 -10.68
CA VAL A 203 -5.12 -1.69 -9.43
C VAL A 203 -4.14 -0.58 -9.06
N LEU A 204 -4.68 0.58 -8.67
CA LEU A 204 -3.90 1.67 -8.08
C LEU A 204 -3.90 1.56 -6.55
N LYS A 205 -2.73 1.46 -5.93
CA LYS A 205 -2.56 1.64 -4.48
C LYS A 205 -2.11 3.07 -4.21
N VAL A 206 -2.94 3.87 -3.55
CA VAL A 206 -2.73 5.32 -3.45
C VAL A 206 -2.90 5.82 -2.03
N GLU A 207 -2.32 6.98 -1.77
CA GLU A 207 -2.63 7.76 -0.58
C GLU A 207 -4.05 8.31 -0.64
N VAL A 208 -4.65 8.59 0.52
CA VAL A 208 -5.77 9.54 0.58
C VAL A 208 -5.28 10.93 0.14
N PRO A 209 -6.12 11.75 -0.52
CA PRO A 209 -5.66 12.95 -1.22
C PRO A 209 -5.31 14.08 -0.24
N VAL A 210 -5.77 13.99 1.00
CA VAL A 210 -5.49 14.97 2.06
C VAL A 210 -4.59 14.39 3.15
N ASN A 211 -3.88 15.26 3.87
CA ASN A 211 -3.32 14.89 5.16
C ASN A 211 -4.36 15.20 6.23
N VAL A 212 -5.05 14.17 6.72
CA VAL A 212 -6.18 14.31 7.66
C VAL A 212 -5.83 15.04 8.96
N LYS A 213 -4.55 15.10 9.36
CA LYS A 213 -4.11 15.90 10.51
C LYS A 213 -4.33 17.40 10.34
N TYR A 214 -4.45 17.88 9.10
CA TYR A 214 -4.69 19.29 8.76
C TYR A 214 -6.11 19.56 8.26
N VAL A 215 -7.03 18.61 8.46
CA VAL A 215 -8.45 18.78 8.13
C VAL A 215 -9.20 19.20 9.40
N GLU A 216 -10.09 20.18 9.27
CA GLU A 216 -10.93 20.67 10.37
C GLU A 216 -11.62 19.52 11.12
N GLY A 217 -11.44 19.46 12.44
CA GLY A 217 -12.07 18.48 13.32
C GLY A 217 -11.39 17.10 13.38
N PHE A 218 -10.27 16.89 12.69
CA PHE A 218 -9.48 15.65 12.79
C PHE A 218 -8.18 15.83 13.57
N GLY A 219 -7.48 16.95 13.37
CA GLY A 219 -6.24 17.26 14.08
C GLY A 219 -6.42 18.34 15.16
N ASP A 220 -5.48 18.36 16.11
CA ASP A 220 -5.42 19.36 17.19
C ASP A 220 -4.61 20.62 16.81
N GLY A 221 -4.10 20.68 15.57
CA GLY A 221 -3.13 21.67 15.11
C GLY A 221 -3.67 22.68 14.10
N GLU A 222 -2.76 23.18 13.25
CA GLU A 222 -3.12 24.04 12.11
C GLU A 222 -4.15 23.35 11.21
N VAL A 223 -5.15 24.12 10.76
CA VAL A 223 -6.14 23.67 9.77
C VAL A 223 -5.72 24.21 8.41
N VAL A 224 -5.47 23.31 7.46
CA VAL A 224 -5.14 23.64 6.06
C VAL A 224 -6.37 23.53 5.16
N HIS A 225 -7.27 22.59 5.45
CA HIS A 225 -8.49 22.36 4.67
C HIS A 225 -9.70 22.28 5.60
N THR A 226 -10.84 22.86 5.20
CA THR A 226 -12.13 22.60 5.85
C THR A 226 -12.59 21.17 5.58
N LYS A 227 -13.61 20.68 6.29
CA LYS A 227 -14.21 19.38 5.99
C LYS A 227 -14.78 19.32 4.58
N GLU A 228 -15.41 20.39 4.12
CA GLU A 228 -16.01 20.47 2.78
C GLU A 228 -14.95 20.42 1.68
N GLU A 229 -13.83 21.13 1.86
CA GLU A 229 -12.69 21.08 0.94
C GLU A 229 -12.09 19.68 0.89
N ALA A 230 -11.86 19.06 2.05
CA ALA A 230 -11.35 17.71 2.13
C ALA A 230 -12.27 16.69 1.45
N ALA A 231 -13.59 16.81 1.65
CA ALA A 231 -14.58 15.94 1.02
C ALA A 231 -14.58 16.10 -0.51
N ALA A 232 -14.46 17.33 -1.02
CA ALA A 232 -14.35 17.59 -2.44
C ALA A 232 -13.13 16.90 -3.07
N PHE A 233 -11.97 16.87 -2.38
CA PHE A 233 -10.79 16.18 -2.88
C PHE A 233 -10.94 14.65 -2.93
N PHE A 234 -11.66 14.04 -1.97
CA PHE A 234 -11.98 12.61 -2.04
C PHE A 234 -12.86 12.28 -3.24
N LYS A 235 -13.86 13.13 -3.53
CA LYS A 235 -14.68 12.98 -4.73
C LYS A 235 -13.88 13.17 -6.01
N GLU A 236 -13.02 14.18 -6.08
CA GLU A 236 -12.16 14.40 -7.26
C GLU A 236 -11.20 13.22 -7.48
N GLN A 237 -10.69 12.62 -6.40
CA GLN A 237 -9.86 11.41 -6.47
C GLN A 237 -10.62 10.22 -7.06
N ASP A 238 -11.90 10.03 -6.70
CA ASP A 238 -12.74 8.98 -7.28
C ASP A 238 -12.95 9.18 -8.78
N GLU A 239 -13.19 10.43 -9.20
CA GLU A 239 -13.38 10.82 -10.59
C GLU A 239 -12.09 10.76 -11.43
N ALA A 240 -10.92 10.75 -10.78
CA ALA A 240 -9.61 10.72 -11.44
C ALA A 240 -9.30 9.38 -12.14
N THR A 241 -10.00 8.29 -11.78
CA THR A 241 -9.69 6.96 -12.32
C THR A 241 -10.93 6.09 -12.53
N LYS A 242 -10.85 5.27 -13.59
CA LYS A 242 -11.79 4.16 -13.82
C LYS A 242 -11.24 2.82 -13.35
N LEU A 243 -9.98 2.76 -12.94
CA LEU A 243 -9.37 1.55 -12.38
C LEU A 243 -9.84 1.33 -10.94
N PRO A 244 -9.89 0.07 -10.46
CA PRO A 244 -9.88 -0.19 -9.04
C PRO A 244 -8.76 0.55 -8.33
N TYR A 245 -9.07 1.16 -7.19
CA TYR A 245 -8.05 1.79 -6.36
C TYR A 245 -8.27 1.48 -4.88
N ILE A 246 -7.16 1.33 -4.15
CA ILE A 246 -7.13 0.97 -2.74
C ILE A 246 -6.25 1.92 -1.95
N TYR A 247 -6.58 2.15 -0.68
CA TYR A 247 -5.80 3.05 0.16
C TYR A 247 -4.65 2.35 0.88
N LEU A 248 -3.54 3.07 0.99
CA LEU A 248 -2.43 2.76 1.89
C LEU A 248 -2.54 3.58 3.18
N SER A 249 -2.14 3.02 4.31
CA SER A 249 -2.31 3.69 5.61
C SER A 249 -1.22 4.70 5.97
N ALA A 250 -0.13 4.78 5.20
CA ALA A 250 0.99 5.71 5.38
C ALA A 250 1.65 5.73 6.79
N GLY A 251 1.27 4.84 7.72
CA GLY A 251 1.78 4.81 9.10
C GLY A 251 1.02 5.71 10.07
N VAL A 252 -0.20 6.14 9.74
CA VAL A 252 -1.12 6.69 10.75
C VAL A 252 -1.58 5.59 11.73
N SER A 253 -2.19 5.98 12.85
CA SER A 253 -2.76 5.02 13.79
C SER A 253 -3.95 4.27 13.16
N ALA A 254 -4.26 3.06 13.67
CA ALA A 254 -5.40 2.27 13.20
C ALA A 254 -6.70 3.06 13.26
N LYS A 255 -6.97 3.71 14.40
CA LYS A 255 -8.17 4.53 14.62
C LYS A 255 -8.28 5.68 13.61
N LEU A 256 -7.20 6.45 13.42
CA LEU A 256 -7.22 7.57 12.48
C LEU A 256 -7.41 7.09 11.04
N PHE A 257 -6.83 5.95 10.67
CA PHE A 257 -7.04 5.35 9.34
C PHE A 257 -8.49 4.93 9.15
N GLN A 258 -9.10 4.25 10.13
CA GLN A 258 -10.51 3.85 10.10
C GLN A 258 -11.45 5.06 9.97
N GLU A 259 -11.25 6.11 10.78
CA GLU A 259 -12.01 7.37 10.68
C GLU A 259 -11.83 8.02 9.30
N THR A 260 -10.64 7.93 8.70
CA THR A 260 -10.39 8.42 7.34
C THR A 260 -11.18 7.64 6.30
N LEU A 261 -11.31 6.31 6.42
CA LEU A 261 -12.08 5.49 5.48
C LEU A 261 -13.57 5.80 5.54
N VAL A 262 -14.11 6.01 6.75
CA VAL A 262 -15.50 6.48 6.94
C VAL A 262 -15.69 7.84 6.26
N PHE A 263 -14.79 8.79 6.51
CA PHE A 263 -14.86 10.10 5.89
C PHE A 263 -14.74 10.05 4.36
N ALA A 264 -13.86 9.21 3.82
CA ALA A 264 -13.72 9.00 2.38
C ALA A 264 -15.03 8.50 1.76
N HIS A 265 -15.66 7.51 2.38
CA HIS A 265 -16.96 6.97 1.94
C HIS A 265 -18.07 8.03 2.00
N GLU A 266 -18.20 8.75 3.12
CA GLU A 266 -19.18 9.83 3.28
C GLU A 266 -18.96 10.97 2.27
N SER A 267 -17.72 11.17 1.82
CA SER A 267 -17.32 12.14 0.81
C SER A 267 -17.57 11.68 -0.64
N GLY A 268 -18.04 10.45 -0.84
CA GLY A 268 -18.36 9.88 -2.14
C GLY A 268 -17.21 9.15 -2.85
N ALA A 269 -16.14 8.80 -2.13
CA ALA A 269 -15.07 7.97 -2.69
C ALA A 269 -15.49 6.49 -2.74
N ASN A 270 -15.52 5.90 -3.93
CA ASN A 270 -15.88 4.49 -4.14
C ASN A 270 -14.62 3.61 -4.20
N PHE A 271 -13.78 3.71 -3.16
CA PHE A 271 -12.53 2.96 -3.05
C PHE A 271 -12.77 1.46 -2.86
N ASN A 272 -11.85 0.62 -3.33
CA ASN A 272 -12.06 -0.82 -3.49
C ASN A 272 -11.40 -1.69 -2.41
N GLY A 273 -11.03 -1.07 -1.30
CA GLY A 273 -10.34 -1.71 -0.19
C GLY A 273 -9.06 -0.99 0.20
N VAL A 274 -8.18 -1.72 0.88
CA VAL A 274 -6.95 -1.21 1.46
C VAL A 274 -5.81 -2.21 1.33
N LEU A 275 -4.60 -1.68 1.33
CA LEU A 275 -3.39 -2.45 1.56
C LEU A 275 -2.70 -1.88 2.81
N CYS A 276 -3.20 -2.29 3.98
CA CYS A 276 -2.86 -1.69 5.28
C CYS A 276 -1.79 -2.51 6.01
N GLY A 277 -0.70 -1.85 6.43
CA GLY A 277 0.42 -2.52 7.12
C GLY A 277 0.58 -2.08 8.56
N ARG A 278 1.48 -1.10 8.77
CA ARG A 278 1.95 -0.66 10.10
C ARG A 278 0.84 -0.36 11.11
N ALA A 279 -0.30 0.16 10.67
CA ALA A 279 -1.42 0.43 11.57
C ALA A 279 -1.95 -0.84 12.26
N THR A 280 -1.75 -2.02 11.65
CA THR A 280 -2.20 -3.31 12.17
C THR A 280 -1.14 -4.00 13.03
N TRP A 281 0.11 -4.09 12.55
CA TRP A 281 1.13 -4.96 13.14
C TRP A 281 2.29 -4.24 13.85
N ALA A 282 2.47 -2.92 13.72
CA ALA A 282 3.70 -2.25 14.16
C ALA A 282 4.04 -2.43 15.65
N GLY A 283 3.04 -2.56 16.52
CA GLY A 283 3.26 -2.78 17.96
C GLY A 283 3.92 -4.13 18.28
N SER A 284 3.74 -5.15 17.43
CA SER A 284 4.41 -6.45 17.60
C SER A 284 5.92 -6.37 17.51
N VAL A 285 6.48 -5.35 16.84
CA VAL A 285 7.93 -5.19 16.68
C VAL A 285 8.60 -4.98 18.03
N LYS A 286 8.03 -4.15 18.91
CA LYS A 286 8.58 -3.90 20.23
C LYS A 286 8.59 -5.18 21.07
N ASP A 287 7.45 -5.88 21.12
CA ASP A 287 7.31 -7.11 21.89
C ASP A 287 8.21 -8.22 21.35
N TYR A 288 8.37 -8.32 20.04
CA TYR A 288 9.30 -9.26 19.40
C TYR A 288 10.75 -9.01 19.83
N ILE A 289 11.21 -7.76 19.79
CA ILE A 289 12.60 -7.42 20.06
C ILE A 289 12.91 -7.48 21.56
N GLU A 290 12.03 -6.96 22.41
CA GLU A 290 12.27 -6.87 23.85
C GLU A 290 11.92 -8.16 24.61
N GLN A 291 10.96 -8.95 24.11
CA GLN A 291 10.36 -10.08 24.84
C GLN A 291 10.33 -11.39 24.04
N GLY A 292 10.68 -11.38 22.75
CA GLY A 292 10.80 -12.56 21.90
C GLY A 292 9.51 -13.00 21.19
N GLU A 293 9.61 -14.14 20.51
CA GLU A 293 8.58 -14.68 19.61
C GLU A 293 7.19 -14.80 20.25
N GLU A 294 7.09 -15.43 21.42
CA GLU A 294 5.80 -15.72 22.05
C GLU A 294 5.06 -14.44 22.48
N ALA A 295 5.80 -13.43 22.94
CA ALA A 295 5.21 -12.14 23.29
C ALA A 295 4.65 -11.44 22.03
N ALA A 296 5.39 -11.48 20.92
CA ALA A 296 4.90 -10.96 19.64
C ALA A 296 3.66 -11.70 19.14
N ARG A 297 3.63 -13.04 19.23
CA ARG A 297 2.44 -13.84 18.89
C ARG A 297 1.24 -13.46 19.75
N GLN A 298 1.44 -13.34 21.07
CA GLN A 298 0.37 -12.93 21.98
C GLN A 298 -0.15 -11.52 21.67
N TRP A 299 0.73 -10.58 21.31
CA TRP A 299 0.33 -9.25 20.85
C TRP A 299 -0.48 -9.33 19.55
N LEU A 300 -0.05 -10.14 18.58
CA LEU A 300 -0.74 -10.31 17.31
C LEU A 300 -2.13 -10.95 17.50
N ARG A 301 -2.26 -11.95 18.36
CA ARG A 301 -3.54 -12.61 18.70
C ARG A 301 -4.53 -11.72 19.44
N THR A 302 -4.04 -10.65 20.06
CA THR A 302 -4.87 -9.74 20.87
C THR A 302 -5.04 -8.39 20.21
N THR A 303 -4.01 -7.56 20.26
CA THR A 303 -4.04 -6.20 19.71
C THR A 303 -4.00 -6.23 18.18
N GLY A 304 -3.18 -7.08 17.57
CA GLY A 304 -3.13 -7.24 16.11
C GLY A 304 -4.48 -7.70 15.53
N PHE A 305 -5.09 -8.71 16.14
CA PHE A 305 -6.43 -9.20 15.80
C PHE A 305 -7.47 -8.10 15.93
N LYS A 306 -7.49 -7.38 17.07
CA LYS A 306 -8.40 -6.26 17.27
C LYS A 306 -8.25 -5.21 16.16
N ASN A 307 -7.02 -4.83 15.81
CA ASN A 307 -6.75 -3.82 14.79
C ASN A 307 -7.30 -4.25 13.42
N ILE A 308 -7.10 -5.52 13.01
CA ILE A 308 -7.56 -6.00 11.70
C ILE A 308 -9.05 -6.29 11.68
N ASP A 309 -9.63 -6.79 12.77
CA ASP A 309 -11.08 -7.03 12.87
C ASP A 309 -11.86 -5.71 12.81
N GLU A 310 -11.45 -4.70 13.60
CA GLU A 310 -12.07 -3.37 13.55
C GLU A 310 -11.94 -2.73 12.17
N LEU A 311 -10.78 -2.87 11.51
CA LEU A 311 -10.60 -2.42 10.12
C LEU A 311 -11.57 -3.14 9.17
N ASN A 312 -11.72 -4.46 9.28
CA ASN A 312 -12.63 -5.23 8.43
C ASN A 312 -14.09 -4.83 8.63
N GLN A 313 -14.52 -4.50 9.86
CA GLN A 313 -15.88 -3.99 10.09
C GLN A 313 -16.10 -2.64 9.40
N VAL A 314 -15.09 -1.76 9.41
CA VAL A 314 -15.15 -0.47 8.69
C VAL A 314 -15.20 -0.70 7.18
N LEU A 315 -14.37 -1.59 6.64
CA LEU A 315 -14.35 -1.90 5.20
C LEU A 315 -15.69 -2.41 4.69
N LYS A 316 -16.38 -3.27 5.45
CA LYS A 316 -17.73 -3.77 5.11
C LYS A 316 -18.77 -2.66 4.94
N GLN A 317 -18.56 -1.51 5.58
CA GLN A 317 -19.49 -0.38 5.53
C GLN A 317 -19.08 0.69 4.52
N THR A 318 -17.79 0.73 4.13
CA THR A 318 -17.21 1.88 3.44
C THR A 318 -16.66 1.57 2.05
N ALA A 319 -16.13 0.37 1.83
CA ALA A 319 -15.49 -0.02 0.58
C ALA A 319 -16.50 -0.57 -0.44
N THR A 320 -16.19 -0.42 -1.72
CA THR A 320 -17.00 -0.86 -2.86
C THR A 320 -16.30 -2.00 -3.62
N SER A 321 -17.05 -2.94 -4.18
CA SER A 321 -16.44 -4.06 -4.92
C SER A 321 -15.60 -3.58 -6.10
N TRP A 322 -14.38 -4.09 -6.30
CA TRP A 322 -13.60 -3.78 -7.51
C TRP A 322 -14.30 -4.22 -8.79
N LYS A 323 -15.23 -5.18 -8.69
CA LYS A 323 -16.03 -5.70 -9.81
C LYS A 323 -16.94 -4.64 -10.43
N GLU A 324 -17.24 -3.56 -9.72
CA GLU A 324 -18.04 -2.45 -10.24
C GLU A 324 -17.26 -1.56 -11.23
N ARG A 325 -15.93 -1.72 -11.31
CA ARG A 325 -15.04 -0.92 -12.16
C ARG A 325 -14.48 -1.66 -13.39
N VAL A 326 -14.71 -2.97 -13.52
CA VAL A 326 -14.02 -3.84 -14.51
C VAL A 326 -14.87 -4.87 -15.21
#